data_AF-A0A9C8ZMH6-F1
#
_entry.id   AF-A0A9C8ZMH6-F1
#
_cell.length_a   1.000
_cell.length_b   1.000
_cell.length_c   1.000
_cell.angle_alpha   90.00
_cell.angle_beta   90.00
_cell.angle_gamma   90.00
#
_symmetry.space_group_name_H-M   'P 1'
#
loop_
_entity.id
_entity.type
_entity.pdbx_description
1 polymer ?
#
loop_
_entity_poly.entity_id
_entity_poly.type
_entity_poly.pdbx_seq_one_letter_code
_entity_poly.pdbx_strand_id
1 'polypeptide(L)'
;MREREEIKARLLKGYEELVERMLEEKPADEEILLEEIERMAVEVGERVKQQVAQALSEEAKRGEALCPECGERVPVKGYRHKQVVTVAGEIRLRRAYHYCEKCQKGFFPPG
;
A
#
# COMPACT_ATOMS: atom_id res chain seq x y z
N MET A 1 -6.05 -17.57 6.50
CA MET A 1 -5.22 -17.51 7.72
C MET A 1 -3.78 -17.17 7.40
N ARG A 2 -3.10 -17.94 6.54
CA ARG A 2 -1.70 -17.71 6.15
C ARG A 2 -1.40 -16.32 5.56
N GLU A 3 -2.26 -15.80 4.67
CA GLU A 3 -2.07 -14.48 4.03
C GLU A 3 -2.13 -13.30 5.04
N ARG A 4 -3.03 -13.38 6.04
CA ARG A 4 -3.12 -12.38 7.10
C ARG A 4 -1.87 -12.38 7.99
N GLU A 5 -1.35 -13.55 8.30
CA GLU A 5 -0.12 -13.70 9.09
C GLU A 5 1.10 -13.19 8.33
N GLU A 6 1.19 -13.45 7.02
CA GLU A 6 2.23 -12.92 6.14
C GLU A 6 2.18 -11.38 6.05
N ILE A 7 0.99 -10.79 5.92
CA ILE A 7 0.82 -9.33 5.95
C ILE A 7 1.27 -8.76 7.30
N LYS A 8 0.82 -9.35 8.41
CA LYS A 8 1.23 -8.92 9.76
C LYS A 8 2.75 -8.99 9.94
N ALA A 9 3.37 -10.09 9.55
CA ALA A 9 4.81 -10.28 9.66
C ALA A 9 5.58 -9.24 8.83
N ARG A 10 5.14 -8.99 7.59
CA ARG A 10 5.73 -7.96 6.72
C ARG A 10 5.64 -6.57 7.34
N LEU A 11 4.48 -6.20 7.91
CA LEU A 11 4.27 -4.89 8.53
C LEU A 11 5.10 -4.72 9.80
N LEU A 12 5.19 -5.74 10.66
CA LEU A 12 6.01 -5.69 11.87
C LEU A 12 7.49 -5.54 11.53
N LYS A 13 7.97 -6.31 10.55
CA LYS A 13 9.35 -6.18 10.06
C LYS A 13 9.62 -4.78 9.48
N GLY A 14 8.69 -4.24 8.68
CA GLY A 14 8.83 -2.89 8.15
C GLY A 14 8.84 -1.81 9.24
N TYR A 15 8.07 -1.98 10.31
CA TYR A 15 8.11 -1.10 11.47
C TYR A 15 9.44 -1.18 12.22
N GLU A 16 9.95 -2.39 12.45
CA GLU A 16 11.26 -2.62 13.08
C GLU A 16 12.37 -1.92 12.31
N GLU A 17 12.46 -2.13 10.99
CA GLU A 17 13.45 -1.47 10.12
C GLU A 17 13.35 0.07 10.16
N LEU A 18 12.14 0.63 10.30
CA LEU A 18 11.94 2.07 10.43
C LEU A 18 12.43 2.61 11.78
N VAL A 19 12.15 1.87 12.86
CA VAL A 19 12.60 2.24 14.22
C VAL A 19 14.10 2.10 14.34
N GLU A 20 14.70 1.02 13.82
CA GLU A 20 16.15 0.83 13.78
C GLU A 20 16.83 2.00 13.08
N ARG A 21 16.37 2.35 11.87
CA ARG A 21 16.91 3.51 11.14
C ARG A 21 16.76 4.81 11.91
N MET A 22 15.60 5.05 12.52
CA MET A 22 15.37 6.23 13.34
C MET A 22 16.36 6.30 14.51
N LEU A 23 16.67 5.18 15.15
CA LEU A 23 17.64 5.10 16.25
C LEU A 23 19.08 5.26 15.77
N GLU A 24 19.42 4.77 14.58
CA GLU A 24 20.74 4.97 13.95
C GLU A 24 20.97 6.42 13.51
N GLU A 25 19.93 7.08 12.98
CA GLU A 25 19.97 8.48 12.55
C GLU A 25 19.80 9.46 13.72
N LYS A 26 19.46 8.96 14.92
CA LYS A 26 19.28 9.79 16.10
C LYS A 26 20.61 10.49 16.47
N PRO A 27 20.61 11.82 16.67
CA PRO A 27 21.74 12.54 17.23
C PRO A 27 22.17 11.95 18.59
N ALA A 28 23.48 11.79 18.79
CA ALA A 28 24.05 11.41 20.09
C ALA A 28 23.73 12.47 21.16
N ASP A 29 23.37 12.06 22.37
CA ASP A 29 22.95 12.96 23.46
C ASP A 29 24.15 13.85 23.89
N GLU A 30 24.05 15.18 24.09
CA GLU A 30 23.21 15.97 25.03
C GLU A 30 22.32 17.07 24.39
N GLU A 31 22.28 17.21 23.07
CA GLU A 31 21.66 18.40 22.41
C GLU A 31 20.36 18.14 21.63
N ILE A 32 19.79 16.93 21.64
CA ILE A 32 18.54 16.67 20.90
C ILE A 32 17.37 17.47 21.49
N LEU A 33 16.74 18.29 20.66
CA LEU A 33 15.58 19.08 21.05
C LEU A 33 14.30 18.25 21.04
N LEU A 34 13.32 18.63 21.87
CA LEU A 34 12.00 17.99 21.88
C LEU A 34 11.36 18.00 20.48
N GLU A 35 11.49 19.10 19.74
CA GLU A 35 10.98 19.20 18.37
C GLU A 35 11.60 18.16 17.42
N GLU A 36 12.88 17.84 17.58
CA GLU A 36 13.57 16.84 16.76
C GLU A 36 13.07 15.44 17.09
N ILE A 37 12.89 15.13 18.38
CA ILE A 37 12.28 13.88 18.84
C ILE A 37 10.87 13.73 18.25
N GLU A 38 10.05 14.77 18.34
CA GLU A 38 8.68 14.76 17.80
C GLU A 38 8.66 14.58 16.28
N ARG A 39 9.55 15.29 15.57
CA ARG A 39 9.68 15.15 14.11
C ARG A 39 10.03 13.72 13.70
N MET A 40 11.02 13.11 14.36
CA MET A 40 11.40 11.73 14.11
C MET A 40 10.24 10.75 14.37
N ALA A 41 9.52 10.94 15.48
CA ALA A 41 8.36 10.11 15.82
C ALA A 41 7.22 10.25 14.80
N VAL A 42 6.93 11.47 14.35
CA VAL A 42 5.92 11.74 13.32
C VAL A 42 6.31 11.09 12.00
N GLU A 43 7.57 11.23 11.56
CA GLU A 43 8.05 10.64 10.31
C GLU A 43 7.92 9.12 10.30
N VAL A 44 8.30 8.45 11.40
CA VAL A 44 8.08 6.99 11.54
C VAL A 44 6.59 6.68 11.46
N GLY A 45 5.74 7.41 12.19
CA GLY A 45 4.29 7.22 12.16
C GLY A 45 3.68 7.40 10.76
N GLU A 46 4.15 8.36 9.99
CA GLU A 46 3.73 8.58 8.59
C GLU A 46 4.11 7.43 7.68
N ARG A 47 5.35 6.94 7.77
CA ARG A 47 5.80 5.79 6.98
C ARG A 47 5.03 4.52 7.34
N VAL A 48 4.73 4.29 8.62
CA VAL A 48 3.89 3.16 9.06
C VAL A 48 2.47 3.26 8.48
N LYS A 49 1.84 4.44 8.56
CA LYS A 49 0.51 4.67 7.95
C LYS A 49 0.51 4.33 6.45
N GLN A 50 1.55 4.77 5.72
CA GLN A 50 1.70 4.47 4.29
C GLN A 50 1.87 2.97 4.02
N GLN A 51 2.72 2.28 4.78
CA GLN A 51 2.94 0.83 4.62
C GLN A 51 1.67 0.02 4.89
N VAL A 52 0.89 0.39 5.91
CA VAL A 52 -0.40 -0.25 6.20
C VAL A 52 -1.39 0.00 5.06
N ALA A 53 -1.54 1.25 4.61
CA ALA A 53 -2.43 1.60 3.51
C ALA A 53 -2.07 0.84 2.22
N GLN A 54 -0.77 0.74 1.91
CA GLN A 54 -0.26 -0.04 0.78
C GLN A 54 -0.61 -1.53 0.91
N ALA A 55 -0.32 -2.14 2.07
CA ALA A 55 -0.53 -3.57 2.28
C ALA A 55 -1.99 -3.99 2.16
N LEU A 56 -2.90 -3.22 2.75
CA LEU A 56 -4.35 -3.49 2.70
C LEU A 56 -4.94 -3.21 1.31
N SER A 57 -4.38 -2.24 0.58
CA SER A 57 -4.84 -1.94 -0.78
C SER A 57 -4.41 -3.00 -1.81
N GLU A 58 -3.28 -3.69 -1.58
CA GLU A 58 -2.83 -4.82 -2.40
C GLU A 58 -3.70 -6.09 -2.21
N GLU A 59 -4.32 -6.24 -1.04
CA GLU A 59 -5.27 -7.31 -0.74
C GLU A 59 -6.61 -7.11 -1.47
N ALA A 60 -6.99 -5.85 -1.70
CA ALA A 60 -8.36 -5.49 -2.02
C ALA A 60 -8.94 -6.11 -3.30
N LYS A 61 -8.16 -6.52 -4.32
CA LYS A 61 -8.73 -7.04 -5.59
C LYS A 61 -7.85 -8.02 -6.36
N ARG A 62 -7.99 -9.31 -6.04
CA ARG A 62 -7.56 -10.42 -6.89
C ARG A 62 -8.80 -11.22 -7.28
N GLY A 63 -9.19 -11.18 -8.56
CA GLY A 63 -10.32 -11.98 -9.03
C GLY A 63 -10.96 -11.47 -10.31
N GLU A 64 -11.87 -12.26 -10.86
CA GLU A 64 -12.71 -11.87 -12.00
C GLU A 64 -13.60 -10.68 -11.63
N ALA A 65 -13.89 -9.83 -12.61
CA ALA A 65 -14.75 -8.67 -12.42
C ALA A 65 -15.84 -8.64 -13.49
N LEU A 66 -16.99 -8.05 -13.15
CA LEU A 66 -18.05 -7.82 -14.13
C LEU A 66 -17.68 -6.63 -15.02
N CYS A 67 -17.83 -6.80 -16.32
CA CYS A 67 -17.70 -5.71 -17.27
C CYS A 67 -18.73 -4.62 -16.94
N PRO A 68 -18.32 -3.35 -16.76
CA PRO A 68 -19.25 -2.27 -16.40
C PRO A 68 -20.27 -1.95 -17.51
N GLU A 69 -20.04 -2.41 -18.75
CA GLU A 69 -20.94 -2.15 -19.89
C GLU A 69 -21.90 -3.32 -20.18
N CYS A 70 -21.41 -4.56 -20.21
CA CYS A 70 -22.22 -5.72 -20.57
C CYS A 70 -22.52 -6.70 -19.42
N GLY A 71 -21.93 -6.49 -18.24
CA GLY A 71 -22.12 -7.36 -17.06
C GLY A 71 -21.44 -8.72 -17.14
N GLU A 72 -20.67 -9.02 -18.19
CA GLU A 72 -19.98 -10.31 -18.35
C GLU A 72 -18.85 -10.48 -17.34
N ARG A 73 -18.61 -11.71 -16.87
CA ARG A 73 -17.45 -12.02 -16.03
C ARG A 73 -16.19 -12.00 -16.87
N VAL A 74 -15.27 -11.11 -16.52
CA VAL A 74 -14.01 -10.91 -17.24
C VAL A 74 -12.84 -11.32 -16.33
N PRO A 75 -12.00 -12.28 -16.75
CA PRO A 75 -10.82 -12.66 -15.98
C PRO A 75 -9.77 -11.55 -15.98
N VAL A 76 -8.80 -11.68 -15.08
CA VAL A 76 -7.67 -10.75 -15.02
C VAL A 76 -6.78 -10.98 -16.25
N LYS A 77 -6.57 -9.95 -17.08
CA LYS A 77 -5.66 -9.98 -18.23
C LYS A 77 -4.24 -9.61 -17.86
N GLY A 78 -4.06 -8.84 -16.78
CA GLY A 78 -2.75 -8.49 -16.26
C GLY A 78 -2.83 -7.60 -15.04
N TYR A 79 -1.67 -7.14 -14.56
CA TYR A 79 -1.58 -6.19 -13.45
C TYR A 79 -0.88 -4.93 -13.93
N ARG A 80 -1.38 -3.77 -13.48
CA ARG A 80 -0.74 -2.48 -13.75
C ARG A 80 -0.59 -1.69 -12.47
N HIS A 81 0.47 -0.89 -12.42
CA HIS A 81 0.73 -0.01 -11.29
C HIS A 81 0.10 1.36 -11.49
N LYS A 82 -0.39 1.96 -10.41
CA LYS A 82 -0.84 3.35 -10.38
C LYS A 82 -0.41 4.00 -9.08
N GLN A 83 0.22 5.18 -9.16
CA GLN A 83 0.43 6.02 -8.00
C GLN A 83 -0.88 6.76 -7.67
N VAL A 84 -1.26 6.76 -6.40
CA VAL A 84 -2.44 7.47 -5.92
C VAL A 84 -2.09 8.22 -4.65
N VAL A 85 -2.69 9.40 -4.49
CA VAL A 85 -2.64 10.16 -3.24
C VAL A 85 -3.77 9.66 -2.36
N THR A 86 -3.44 9.24 -1.14
CA THR A 86 -4.40 8.84 -0.11
C THR A 86 -4.31 9.77 1.09
N VAL A 87 -5.20 9.61 2.06
CA VAL A 87 -5.10 10.31 3.35
C VAL A 87 -3.80 9.98 4.08
N ALA A 88 -3.24 8.78 3.87
CA ALA A 88 -1.96 8.37 4.45
C ALA A 88 -0.73 8.90 3.66
N GLY A 89 -0.94 9.61 2.54
CA GLY A 89 0.11 10.00 1.60
C GLY A 89 0.09 9.19 0.30
N GLU A 90 1.14 9.33 -0.49
CA GLU A 90 1.26 8.66 -1.78
C GLU A 90 1.57 7.17 -1.62
N ILE A 91 0.80 6.33 -2.32
CA ILE A 91 1.03 4.87 -2.35
C ILE A 91 1.02 4.36 -3.79
N ARG A 92 1.63 3.18 -4.02
CA ARG A 92 1.75 2.56 -5.35
C ARG A 92 0.87 1.33 -5.44
N LEU A 93 -0.34 1.48 -5.95
CA LEU A 93 -1.27 0.37 -6.10
C LEU A 93 -0.87 -0.55 -7.25
N ARG A 94 -1.03 -1.87 -7.05
CA ARG A 94 -1.02 -2.89 -8.11
C ARG A 94 -2.46 -3.35 -8.35
N ARG A 95 -3.06 -2.93 -9.47
CA ARG A 95 -4.47 -3.18 -9.79
C ARG A 95 -4.60 -4.22 -10.91
N ALA A 96 -5.59 -5.10 -10.77
CA ALA A 96 -5.98 -6.01 -11.84
C ALA A 96 -6.56 -5.23 -13.03
N TYR A 97 -6.04 -5.54 -14.21
CA TYR A 97 -6.50 -5.01 -15.49
C TYR A 97 -7.30 -6.10 -16.21
N HIS A 98 -8.49 -5.74 -16.66
CA HIS A 98 -9.42 -6.62 -17.35
C HIS A 98 -9.65 -6.10 -18.76
N TYR A 99 -9.99 -7.00 -19.67
CA TYR A 99 -10.36 -6.64 -21.03
C TYR A 99 -11.53 -7.50 -21.47
N CYS A 100 -12.66 -6.87 -21.73
CA CYS A 100 -13.86 -7.55 -22.22
C CYS A 100 -13.74 -7.70 -23.75
N GLU A 101 -13.69 -8.93 -24.25
CA GLU A 101 -13.64 -9.20 -25.69
C GLU A 101 -14.95 -8.80 -26.40
N LYS A 102 -16.09 -8.90 -25.72
CA LYS A 102 -17.41 -8.51 -26.25
C LYS A 102 -17.57 -7.00 -26.45
N CYS A 103 -17.14 -6.20 -25.47
CA CYS A 103 -17.18 -4.74 -25.53
C CYS A 103 -15.91 -4.11 -26.11
N GLN A 104 -14.87 -4.92 -26.33
CA GLN A 104 -13.53 -4.52 -26.79
C GLN A 104 -12.92 -3.39 -25.96
N LYS A 105 -13.11 -3.43 -24.64
CA LYS A 105 -12.68 -2.37 -23.73
C LYS A 105 -11.89 -2.92 -22.54
N GLY A 106 -10.81 -2.21 -22.23
CA GLY A 106 -10.02 -2.41 -21.03
C GLY A 106 -10.59 -1.64 -19.85
N PHE A 107 -10.62 -2.24 -18.66
CA PHE A 107 -11.10 -1.56 -17.46
C PHE A 107 -10.36 -2.02 -16.20
N PHE A 108 -10.47 -1.18 -15.17
CA PHE A 108 -10.05 -1.47 -13.81
C PHE A 108 -11.32 -1.51 -12.94
N PRO A 109 -11.57 -2.57 -12.15
CA PRO A 109 -12.79 -2.68 -11.36
C PRO A 109 -12.92 -1.51 -10.37
N PRO A 110 -14.13 -0.96 -10.13
CA PRO A 110 -14.33 0.22 -9.28
C PRO A 110 -13.94 -0.05 -7.84
N GLY A 111 -12.78 0.47 -7.44
CA GLY A 111 -12.12 0.35 -6.14
C GLY A 111 -10.65 0.65 -6.25
#